data_AF-A0A960LEB4-F1
#
_entry.id   AF-A0A960LEB4-F1
#
_cell.length_a   1.000
_cell.length_b   1.000
_cell.length_c   1.000
_cell.angle_alpha   90.00
_cell.angle_beta   90.00
_cell.angle_gamma   90.00
#
_symmetry.space_group_name_H-M   'P 1'
#
loop_
_entity.id
_entity.type
_entity.pdbx_description
1 polymer ?
#
loop_
_entity_poly.entity_id
_entity_poly.type
_entity_poly.pdbx_seq_one_letter_code
_entity_poly.pdbx_strand_id
1 'polypeptide(L)'
;MEQNNGQLNGTRSAQIWLGLVCMVVFIGLISGHLLTLRDRSLVANAISDANNFRAALAAYEVDYGSFPDDSISNPLEFARELRDPQGRPYIHIPSDKELTGFSYVPDEDGDGYTIVIRARDRKNTPVVANPASASARSEG
;
A
#
# COMPACT_ATOMS: atom_id res chain seq x y z
N MET A 1 41.91 -48.87 25.23
CA MET A 1 40.76 -47.99 25.53
C MET A 1 40.81 -46.81 24.57
N GLU A 2 40.53 -47.03 23.28
CA GLU A 2 40.95 -46.09 22.23
C GLU A 2 39.89 -45.90 21.12
N GLN A 3 38.60 -46.00 21.48
CA GLN A 3 37.49 -45.77 20.53
C GLN A 3 36.56 -44.60 20.91
N ASN A 4 36.84 -43.84 21.97
CA ASN A 4 35.90 -42.81 22.45
C ASN A 4 36.12 -41.41 21.83
N ASN A 5 37.28 -41.13 21.23
CA ASN A 5 37.61 -39.77 20.74
C ASN A 5 37.06 -39.44 19.35
N GLY A 6 36.80 -40.44 18.49
CA GLY A 6 36.23 -40.23 17.15
C GLY A 6 34.73 -39.91 17.18
N GLN A 7 33.99 -40.54 18.11
CA GLN A 7 32.53 -40.40 18.20
C GLN A 7 32.11 -39.04 18.83
N LEU A 8 32.92 -38.50 19.75
CA LEU A 8 32.71 -37.20 20.39
C LEU A 8 32.97 -36.01 19.43
N ASN A 9 33.93 -36.13 18.51
CA ASN A 9 34.19 -35.09 17.50
C ASN A 9 33.16 -35.10 16.36
N GLY A 10 32.66 -36.28 15.97
CA GLY A 10 31.56 -36.41 15.01
C GLY A 10 30.22 -35.85 15.54
N THR A 11 29.93 -36.06 16.83
CA THR A 11 28.71 -35.50 17.46
C THR A 11 28.80 -33.98 17.66
N ARG A 12 29.97 -33.44 18.04
CA ARG A 12 30.17 -31.98 18.16
C ARG A 12 30.06 -31.25 16.83
N SER A 13 30.64 -31.80 15.77
CA SER A 13 30.51 -31.24 14.42
C SER A 13 29.06 -31.34 13.91
N ALA A 14 28.38 -32.47 14.12
CA ALA A 14 26.96 -32.61 13.80
C ALA A 14 26.06 -31.63 14.55
N GLN A 15 26.35 -31.34 15.83
CA GLN A 15 25.63 -30.33 16.62
C GLN A 15 25.84 -28.90 16.08
N ILE A 16 27.04 -28.56 15.62
CA ILE A 16 27.33 -27.27 15.00
C ILE A 16 26.58 -27.11 13.67
N TRP A 17 26.58 -28.14 12.82
CA TRP A 17 25.84 -28.14 11.55
C TRP A 17 24.32 -28.06 11.78
N LEU A 18 23.80 -28.84 12.73
CA LEU A 18 22.38 -28.79 13.11
C LEU A 18 21.99 -27.38 13.62
N GLY A 19 22.84 -26.77 14.45
CA GLY A 19 22.64 -25.40 14.93
C GLY A 19 22.60 -24.37 13.81
N LEU A 20 23.52 -24.46 12.84
CA LEU A 20 23.54 -23.60 11.66
C LEU A 20 22.29 -23.77 10.78
N VAL A 21 21.87 -25.01 10.52
CA VAL A 21 20.66 -25.28 9.74
C VAL A 21 19.42 -24.74 10.44
N CYS A 22 19.29 -24.96 11.76
CA CYS A 22 18.19 -24.37 12.54
C CYS A 22 18.20 -22.85 12.48
N MET A 23 19.36 -22.20 12.61
CA MET A 23 19.47 -20.74 12.52
C MET A 23 18.99 -20.21 11.17
N VAL A 24 19.40 -20.84 10.06
CA VAL A 24 18.98 -20.45 8.71
C VAL A 24 17.47 -20.61 8.53
N VAL A 25 16.87 -21.69 9.06
CA VAL A 25 15.41 -21.88 9.03
C VAL A 25 14.68 -20.78 9.82
N PHE A 26 15.16 -20.43 11.01
CA PHE A 26 14.55 -19.36 11.81
C PHE A 26 14.63 -17.99 11.11
N ILE A 27 15.79 -17.65 10.54
CA ILE A 27 15.96 -16.40 9.77
C ILE A 27 15.02 -16.37 8.56
N GLY A 28 14.86 -17.50 7.86
CA GLY A 28 13.94 -17.63 6.74
C GLY A 28 12.49 -17.39 7.13
N LEU A 29 12.03 -18.00 8.23
CA LEU A 29 10.66 -17.82 8.75
C LEU A 29 10.40 -16.37 9.17
N ILE A 30 11.34 -15.75 9.90
CA ILE A 30 11.21 -14.35 10.35
C ILE A 30 11.19 -13.41 9.13
N SER A 31 12.10 -13.61 8.18
CA SER A 31 12.17 -12.77 6.96
C SER A 31 10.89 -12.87 6.14
N GLY A 32 10.33 -14.08 5.95
CA GLY A 32 9.07 -14.27 5.25
C GLY A 32 7.88 -13.55 5.91
N HIS A 33 7.84 -13.57 7.25
CA HIS A 33 6.82 -12.86 8.01
C HIS A 33 6.95 -11.34 7.89
N LEU A 34 8.17 -10.80 8.00
CA LEU A 34 8.44 -9.37 7.86
C LEU A 34 8.07 -8.83 6.47
N LEU A 35 8.37 -9.58 5.41
CA LEU A 35 7.99 -9.21 4.04
C LEU A 35 6.46 -9.15 3.89
N THR A 36 5.73 -10.07 4.51
CA THR A 36 4.26 -10.08 4.47
C THR A 36 3.66 -8.90 5.22
N LEU A 37 4.22 -8.53 6.38
CA LEU A 37 3.78 -7.37 7.14
C LEU A 37 4.04 -6.07 6.37
N ARG A 38 5.20 -5.96 5.70
CA ARG A 38 5.54 -4.82 4.85
C ARG A 38 4.59 -4.69 3.65
N ASP A 39 4.25 -5.79 2.98
CA ASP A 39 3.28 -5.76 1.87
C ASP A 39 1.92 -5.24 2.37
N ARG A 40 1.46 -5.70 3.55
CA ARG A 40 0.20 -5.23 4.16
C ARG A 40 0.24 -3.76 4.54
N SER A 41 1.36 -3.25 5.07
CA SER A 41 1.49 -1.82 5.40
C SER A 41 1.45 -0.96 4.15
N LEU A 42 2.08 -1.38 3.05
CA LEU A 42 2.02 -0.66 1.77
C LEU A 42 0.59 -0.58 1.21
N VAL A 43 -0.18 -1.68 1.31
CA VAL A 43 -1.59 -1.67 0.93
C VAL A 43 -2.42 -0.76 1.84
N ALA A 44 -2.17 -0.77 3.15
CA ALA A 44 -2.86 0.11 4.09
C ALA A 44 -2.59 1.60 3.80
N ASN A 45 -1.35 1.96 3.46
CA ASN A 45 -1.00 3.32 3.06
C ASN A 45 -1.73 3.71 1.76
N ALA A 46 -1.75 2.85 0.75
CA ALA A 46 -2.49 3.10 -0.49
C ALA A 46 -4.00 3.28 -0.25
N ILE A 47 -4.59 2.55 0.70
CA ILE A 47 -5.98 2.75 1.13
C ILE A 47 -6.17 4.11 1.82
N SER A 48 -5.24 4.50 2.68
CA SER A 48 -5.28 5.82 3.34
C SER A 48 -5.22 6.95 2.31
N ASP A 49 -4.31 6.84 1.33
CA ASP A 49 -4.18 7.82 0.25
C ASP A 49 -5.45 7.88 -0.60
N ALA A 50 -6.01 6.73 -0.98
CA ALA A 50 -7.26 6.67 -1.73
C ALA A 50 -8.42 7.36 -0.99
N ASN A 51 -8.51 7.20 0.34
CA ASN A 51 -9.50 7.89 1.15
C ASN A 51 -9.27 9.40 1.23
N ASN A 52 -8.00 9.84 1.29
CA ASN A 52 -7.65 11.27 1.27
C ASN A 52 -8.06 11.93 -0.05
N PHE A 53 -7.74 11.29 -1.20
CA PHE A 53 -8.17 11.76 -2.51
C PHE A 53 -9.70 11.82 -2.62
N ARG A 54 -10.39 10.80 -2.10
CA ARG A 54 -11.85 10.75 -2.06
C ARG A 54 -12.45 11.92 -1.27
N ALA A 55 -11.88 12.21 -0.09
CA ALA A 55 -12.31 13.33 0.75
C ALA A 55 -12.05 14.68 0.08
N ALA A 56 -10.92 14.84 -0.63
CA ALA A 56 -10.64 16.05 -1.40
C ALA A 56 -11.60 16.25 -2.57
N LEU A 57 -11.94 15.19 -3.29
CA LEU A 57 -12.95 15.27 -4.36
C LEU A 57 -14.32 15.65 -3.82
N ALA A 58 -14.73 15.10 -2.68
CA ALA A 58 -15.98 15.48 -2.05
C ALA A 58 -15.99 16.96 -1.63
N ALA A 59 -14.86 17.50 -1.15
CA ALA A 59 -14.74 18.92 -0.83
C ALA A 59 -14.75 19.80 -2.10
N TYR A 60 -14.07 19.36 -3.16
CA TYR A 60 -14.08 20.02 -4.46
C TYR A 60 -15.50 20.09 -5.04
N GLU A 61 -16.24 18.98 -5.02
CA GLU A 61 -17.62 18.91 -5.49
C GLU A 61 -18.52 19.90 -4.73
N VAL A 62 -18.35 20.03 -3.40
CA VAL A 62 -19.12 20.98 -2.58
C VAL A 62 -18.84 22.43 -2.97
N ASP A 63 -17.59 22.77 -3.31
CA ASP A 63 -17.19 24.14 -3.61
C ASP A 63 -17.44 24.55 -5.08
N TYR A 64 -17.30 23.61 -6.03
CA TYR A 64 -17.43 23.87 -7.47
C TYR A 64 -18.74 23.34 -8.08
N GLY A 65 -19.47 22.47 -7.38
CA GLY A 65 -20.72 21.88 -7.84
C GLY A 65 -20.56 20.72 -8.82
N SER A 66 -19.34 20.28 -9.11
CA SER A 66 -19.03 19.15 -10.01
C SER A 66 -17.66 18.53 -9.67
N PHE A 67 -17.39 17.35 -10.23
CA PHE A 67 -16.04 16.76 -10.19
C PHE A 67 -15.15 17.29 -11.33
N PRO A 68 -13.81 17.12 -11.25
CA PRO A 68 -12.92 17.38 -12.37
C PRO A 68 -13.24 16.46 -13.56
N ASP A 69 -13.45 17.04 -14.74
CA ASP A 69 -13.81 16.30 -15.97
C ASP A 69 -12.60 15.63 -16.64
N ASP A 70 -11.38 16.07 -16.31
CA ASP A 70 -10.16 15.54 -16.91
C ASP A 70 -9.74 14.21 -16.26
N SER A 71 -9.54 13.19 -17.10
CA SER A 71 -8.90 11.95 -16.66
C SER A 71 -7.43 12.21 -16.34
N ILE A 72 -6.99 11.91 -15.13
CA ILE A 72 -5.65 12.24 -14.65
C ILE A 72 -4.94 10.96 -14.20
N SER A 73 -3.77 10.69 -14.77
CA SER A 73 -2.96 9.49 -14.44
C SER A 73 -1.81 9.78 -13.48
N ASN A 74 -1.61 11.03 -13.10
CA ASN A 74 -0.51 11.45 -12.23
C ASN A 74 -1.06 11.98 -10.90
N PRO A 75 -0.68 11.41 -9.74
CA PRO A 75 -1.22 11.85 -8.45
C PRO A 75 -0.80 13.29 -8.09
N LEU A 76 0.35 13.76 -8.59
CA LEU A 76 0.83 15.11 -8.37
C LEU A 76 0.02 16.14 -9.17
N GLU A 77 -0.32 15.83 -10.42
CA GLU A 77 -1.19 16.70 -11.24
C GLU A 77 -2.59 16.72 -10.64
N PHE A 78 -3.10 15.56 -10.22
CA PHE A 78 -4.39 15.45 -9.57
C PHE A 78 -4.48 16.28 -8.29
N ALA A 79 -3.47 16.19 -7.42
CA ALA A 79 -3.40 17.00 -6.20
C ALA A 79 -3.21 18.50 -6.48
N ARG A 80 -2.66 18.89 -7.64
CA ARG A 80 -2.56 20.30 -8.04
C ARG A 80 -3.89 20.85 -8.53
N GLU A 81 -4.70 20.02 -9.16
CA GLU A 81 -6.05 20.36 -9.62
C GLU A 81 -7.01 20.54 -8.44
N LEU A 82 -6.87 19.69 -7.41
CA LEU A 82 -7.67 19.74 -6.19
C LEU A 82 -7.31 20.93 -5.29
N ARG A 83 -7.76 22.13 -5.67
CA ARG A 83 -7.61 23.37 -4.91
C ARG A 83 -8.93 24.06 -4.65
N ASP A 84 -9.02 24.66 -3.46
CA ASP A 84 -10.15 25.50 -3.10
C ASP A 84 -10.20 26.78 -3.98
N PRO A 85 -11.35 27.48 -3.99
CA PRO A 85 -11.49 28.74 -4.73
C PRO A 85 -10.53 29.85 -4.27
N GLN A 86 -9.87 29.68 -3.12
CA GLN A 86 -8.84 30.58 -2.57
C GLN A 86 -7.42 30.16 -2.97
N GLY A 87 -7.27 29.08 -3.76
CA GLY A 87 -6.02 28.54 -4.28
C GLY A 87 -5.26 27.60 -3.32
N ARG A 88 -5.83 27.20 -2.18
CA ARG A 88 -5.22 26.29 -1.21
C ARG A 88 -5.53 24.83 -1.59
N PRO A 89 -4.56 23.91 -1.46
CA PRO A 89 -4.79 22.51 -1.78
C PRO A 89 -5.69 21.83 -0.74
N TYR A 90 -6.63 20.99 -1.20
CA TYR A 90 -7.48 20.19 -0.30
C TYR A 90 -6.72 19.05 0.39
N ILE A 91 -5.68 18.54 -0.26
CA ILE A 91 -4.86 17.44 0.25
C ILE A 91 -3.38 17.78 0.23
N HIS A 92 -2.68 17.19 1.19
CA HIS A 92 -1.23 17.08 1.10
C HIS A 92 -0.88 16.04 0.04
N ILE A 93 -0.02 16.43 -0.92
CA ILE A 93 0.42 15.55 -2.00
C ILE A 93 1.08 14.31 -1.38
N PRO A 94 0.55 13.09 -1.59
CA PRO A 94 1.22 11.90 -1.11
C PRO A 94 2.59 11.79 -1.78
N SER A 95 3.61 11.40 -1.02
CA SER A 95 4.96 11.28 -1.58
C SER A 95 4.97 10.14 -2.60
N ASP A 96 5.43 10.40 -3.84
CA ASP A 96 5.57 9.43 -4.95
C ASP A 96 6.33 8.13 -4.60
N LYS A 97 6.90 8.06 -3.40
CA LYS A 97 7.65 6.91 -2.91
C LYS A 97 6.79 5.70 -2.56
N GLU A 98 5.50 5.86 -2.32
CA GLU A 98 4.64 4.77 -1.80
C GLU A 98 3.69 4.15 -2.83
N LEU A 99 3.45 4.83 -3.96
CA LEU A 99 2.53 4.41 -5.02
C LEU A 99 3.31 3.87 -6.24
N THR A 100 2.75 2.86 -6.91
CA THR A 100 3.28 2.34 -8.20
C THR A 100 2.45 2.75 -9.40
N GLY A 101 1.23 3.23 -9.19
CA GLY A 101 0.38 3.74 -10.25
C GLY A 101 -0.84 4.45 -9.68
N PHE A 102 -1.34 5.43 -10.43
CA PHE A 102 -2.52 6.22 -10.13
C PHE A 102 -3.35 6.38 -11.40
N SER A 103 -4.67 6.37 -11.27
CA SER A 103 -5.59 6.69 -12.34
C SER A 103 -6.86 7.27 -11.74
N TYR A 104 -7.26 8.43 -12.22
CA TYR A 104 -8.56 9.04 -11.96
C TYR A 104 -9.35 9.06 -13.28
N VAL A 105 -10.57 8.53 -13.23
CA VAL A 105 -11.52 8.53 -14.35
C VAL A 105 -12.85 9.05 -13.81
N PRO A 106 -13.31 10.23 -14.25
CA PRO A 106 -14.67 10.68 -13.96
C PRO A 106 -15.69 9.80 -14.69
N ASP A 107 -16.90 9.68 -14.14
CA ASP A 107 -18.00 8.96 -14.79
C ASP A 107 -18.53 9.77 -15.98
N GLU A 108 -19.12 9.10 -16.98
CA GLU A 108 -19.61 9.77 -18.21
C GLU A 108 -20.74 10.77 -17.91
N ASP A 109 -21.49 10.55 -16.83
CA ASP A 109 -22.58 11.41 -16.36
C ASP A 109 -22.10 12.58 -15.46
N GLY A 110 -20.82 12.64 -15.09
CA GLY A 110 -20.26 13.71 -14.24
C GLY A 110 -20.64 13.64 -12.75
N ASP A 111 -21.55 12.74 -12.38
CA ASP A 111 -22.03 12.54 -10.99
C ASP A 111 -21.17 11.55 -10.18
N GLY A 112 -20.08 11.05 -10.75
CA GLY A 112 -19.27 10.00 -10.15
C GLY A 112 -17.82 10.00 -10.59
N TYR A 113 -17.01 9.17 -9.93
CA TYR A 113 -15.62 8.96 -10.29
C TYR A 113 -15.11 7.61 -9.83
N THR A 114 -14.04 7.16 -10.48
CA THR A 114 -13.25 6.01 -10.08
C THR A 114 -11.78 6.43 -9.96
N ILE A 115 -11.24 6.30 -8.74
CA ILE A 115 -9.80 6.39 -8.48
C ILE A 115 -9.24 4.97 -8.34
N VAL A 116 -8.15 4.66 -9.04
CA VAL A 116 -7.39 3.43 -8.89
C VAL A 116 -5.97 3.76 -8.49
N ILE A 117 -5.57 3.30 -7.30
CA ILE A 117 -4.22 3.42 -6.77
C ILE A 117 -3.59 2.04 -6.69
N ARG A 118 -2.36 1.88 -7.16
CA ARG A 118 -1.63 0.60 -7.03
C ARG A 118 -0.62 0.69 -5.90
N ALA A 119 -0.78 -0.18 -4.90
CA ALA A 119 0.18 -0.31 -3.83
C ALA A 119 1.52 -0.84 -4.36
N ARG A 120 2.64 -0.40 -3.79
CA ARG A 120 4.00 -0.89 -4.15
C ARG A 120 4.33 -2.28 -3.59
N ASP A 121 3.33 -3.06 -3.19
CA ASP A 121 3.54 -4.42 -2.72
C ASP A 121 3.97 -5.34 -3.89
N ARG A 122 4.41 -6.56 -3.58
CA ARG A 122 4.84 -7.52 -4.61
C ARG A 122 3.77 -7.89 -5.64
N LYS A 123 2.49 -7.70 -5.31
CA LYS A 123 1.36 -8.03 -6.20
C LYS A 123 0.83 -6.83 -6.97
N ASN A 124 1.33 -5.62 -6.72
CA ASN A 124 0.78 -4.36 -7.23
C ASN A 124 -0.74 -4.27 -7.00
N THR A 125 -1.15 -4.54 -5.76
CA THR A 125 -2.54 -4.64 -5.35
C THR A 125 -3.28 -3.36 -5.71
N PRO A 126 -4.34 -3.42 -6.56
CA PRO A 126 -5.14 -2.27 -6.90
C PRO A 126 -6.11 -1.95 -5.77
N VAL A 127 -6.11 -0.69 -5.36
CA VAL A 127 -7.04 -0.09 -4.41
C VAL A 127 -7.95 0.82 -5.22
N VAL A 128 -9.25 0.51 -5.25
CA VAL A 128 -10.25 1.28 -5.97
C VAL A 128 -11.05 2.11 -4.98
N ALA A 129 -11.17 3.40 -5.23
CA ALA A 129 -12.02 4.32 -4.48
C ALA A 129 -13.02 4.98 -5.42
N ASN A 130 -14.30 4.83 -5.08
CA ASN A 130 -15.44 5.44 -5.76
C ASN A 130 -16.37 6.10 -4.70
N PRO A 131 -17.28 7.01 -5.08
CA PRO A 131 -18.14 7.70 -4.12
C PRO A 131 -19.03 6.72 -3.32
N ALA A 132 -19.50 5.63 -3.93
CA ALA A 132 -20.33 4.61 -3.27
C ALA A 132 -19.61 3.77 -2.18
N SER A 133 -18.28 3.66 -2.24
CA SER A 133 -17.50 2.90 -1.23
C SER A 133 -17.40 3.60 0.13
N ALA A 134 -17.89 4.84 0.27
CA ALA A 134 -17.84 5.59 1.53
C ALA A 134 -18.94 5.19 2.52
N SER A 135 -20.12 4.87 2.01
CA SER A 135 -21.31 4.54 2.81
C SER A 135 -21.30 3.10 3.34
N ALA A 136 -20.57 2.18 2.71
CA ALA A 136 -20.52 0.76 3.10
C ALA A 136 -19.81 0.48 4.45
N ARG A 137 -19.19 1.48 5.09
CA ARG A 137 -18.49 1.33 6.38
C ARG A 137 -19.21 1.99 7.57
N SER A 138 -20.41 2.52 7.36
CA SER A 138 -21.22 3.17 8.39
C SER A 138 -22.33 2.29 8.98
N GLU A 139 -22.46 1.04 8.55
CA GLU A 139 -23.51 0.10 9.02
C GLU A 139 -22.95 -1.19 9.65
N GLY A 140 -21.92 -1.08 10.50
CA GLY A 140 -21.32 -2.20 11.24
C GLY A 140 -21.23 -1.96 12.73
#